data_AF-A0A348UW09-F1
#
_entry.id   AF-A0A348UW09-F1
#
_cell.length_a   1.000
_cell.length_b   1.000
_cell.length_c   1.000
_cell.angle_alpha   90.00
_cell.angle_beta   90.00
_cell.angle_gamma   90.00
#
_symmetry.space_group_name_H-M   'P 1'
#
loop_
_entity.id
_entity.type
_entity.pdbx_description
1 polymer ?
#
loop_
_entity_poly.entity_id
_entity_poly.type
_entity_poly.pdbx_seq_one_letter_code
_entity_poly.pdbx_strand_id
1 'polypeptide(L)'
;MKKNFKAVEDTLNRLYDLQTDHLASFDKQVLPDLEQQSAERDIEVSRLIRNVDILVKQLEIETGTETESMLFFLNDRVTGLLDQNRALEVKVKAVRDNIKNRMKQLSKGTSVIGSYRSSAAAAYTPKVISITN
;
A
#
# COMPACT_ATOMS: atom_id res chain seq x y z
N MET A 1 -20.06 -10.04 27.42
CA MET A 1 -20.23 -9.10 26.29
C MET A 1 -19.32 -7.85 26.27
N LYS A 2 -19.47 -6.86 27.18
CA LYS A 2 -18.83 -5.51 27.07
C LYS A 2 -17.30 -5.48 26.86
N LYS A 3 -16.54 -6.33 27.54
CA LYS A 3 -15.06 -6.38 27.40
C LYS A 3 -14.62 -6.79 25.98
N ASN A 4 -15.29 -7.77 25.39
CA ASN A 4 -14.94 -8.28 24.07
C ASN A 4 -15.40 -7.31 22.97
N PHE A 5 -16.56 -6.67 23.15
CA PHE A 5 -16.97 -5.57 22.29
C PHE A 5 -15.96 -4.42 22.31
N LYS A 6 -15.48 -4.03 23.50
CA LYS A 6 -14.45 -3.00 23.64
C LYS A 6 -13.15 -3.37 22.93
N ALA A 7 -12.75 -4.63 22.97
CA ALA A 7 -11.57 -5.11 22.24
C ALA A 7 -11.74 -4.98 20.72
N VAL A 8 -12.93 -5.27 20.18
CA VAL A 8 -13.24 -5.06 18.75
C VAL A 8 -13.19 -3.58 18.40
N GLU A 9 -13.86 -2.73 19.21
CA GLU A 9 -13.86 -1.28 19.04
C GLU A 9 -12.43 -0.70 19.03
N ASP A 10 -11.60 -1.05 20.01
CA ASP A 10 -10.24 -0.53 20.12
C ASP A 10 -9.38 -0.95 18.92
N THR A 11 -9.61 -2.16 18.39
CA THR A 11 -8.88 -2.65 17.21
C THR A 11 -9.31 -1.90 15.96
N LEU A 12 -10.62 -1.68 15.77
CA LEU A 12 -11.15 -0.89 14.67
C LEU A 12 -10.67 0.57 14.71
N ASN A 13 -10.58 1.15 15.91
CA ASN A 13 -10.07 2.50 16.07
C ASN A 13 -8.60 2.61 15.66
N ARG A 14 -7.76 1.67 16.13
CA ARG A 14 -6.36 1.60 15.72
C ARG A 14 -6.18 1.42 14.22
N LEU A 15 -7.00 0.55 13.60
CA LEU A 15 -6.95 0.29 12.16
C LEU A 15 -7.25 1.56 11.35
N TYR A 16 -8.23 2.35 11.80
CA TYR A 16 -8.59 3.60 11.15
C TYR A 16 -7.51 4.67 11.29
N ASP A 17 -6.92 4.81 12.49
CA ASP A 17 -5.84 5.77 12.74
C ASP A 17 -4.61 5.40 11.90
N LEU A 18 -4.25 4.10 11.88
CA LEU A 18 -3.17 3.56 11.05
C LEU A 18 -3.39 3.83 9.56
N GLN A 19 -4.60 3.58 9.04
CA GLN A 19 -4.91 3.85 7.63
C GLN A 19 -4.93 5.35 7.31
N THR A 20 -5.34 6.20 8.26
CA THR A 20 -5.25 7.65 8.13
C THR A 20 -3.80 8.11 8.00
N ASP A 21 -2.91 7.59 8.84
CA ASP A 21 -1.47 7.88 8.77
C ASP A 21 -0.85 7.36 7.46
N HIS A 22 -1.27 6.18 7.01
CA HIS A 22 -0.83 5.62 5.73
C HIS A 22 -1.31 6.46 4.55
N LEU A 23 -2.52 7.02 4.58
CA LEU A 23 -3.00 7.94 3.56
C LEU A 23 -2.20 9.25 3.55
N ALA A 24 -1.96 9.82 4.72
CA ALA A 24 -1.20 11.05 4.87
C ALA A 24 0.26 10.92 4.42
N SER A 25 0.83 9.70 4.45
CA SER A 25 2.21 9.49 3.99
C SER A 25 2.38 9.68 2.48
N PHE A 26 1.32 9.50 1.68
CA PHE A 26 1.36 9.75 0.23
C PHE A 26 1.46 11.24 -0.13
N ASP A 27 1.12 12.13 0.80
CA ASP A 27 1.22 13.57 0.59
C ASP A 27 2.63 14.11 0.93
N LYS A 28 3.52 13.24 1.43
CA LYS A 28 4.94 13.56 1.67
C LYS A 28 5.74 13.45 0.37
N GLN A 29 6.87 14.16 0.28
CA GLN A 29 7.75 14.13 -0.89
C GLN A 29 8.52 12.81 -1.08
N VAL A 30 8.46 11.91 -0.09
CA VAL A 30 9.14 10.61 -0.10
C VAL A 30 8.10 9.51 -0.31
N LEU A 31 8.44 8.53 -1.16
CA LEU A 31 7.58 7.36 -1.39
C LEU A 31 7.41 6.59 -0.07
N PRO A 32 6.17 6.26 0.32
CA PRO A 32 5.95 5.45 1.51
C PRO A 32 6.41 4.01 1.30
N ASP A 33 6.85 3.38 2.39
CA ASP A 33 7.18 1.95 2.41
C ASP A 33 5.90 1.12 2.40
N LEU A 34 5.49 0.69 1.21
CA LEU A 34 4.25 -0.06 1.03
C LEU A 34 4.30 -1.47 1.64
N GLU A 35 5.49 -2.06 1.79
CA GLU A 35 5.65 -3.38 2.40
C GLU A 35 5.45 -3.29 3.91
N GLN A 36 6.12 -2.34 4.54
CA GLN A 36 5.94 -2.07 5.97
C GLN A 36 4.48 -1.72 6.29
N GLN A 37 3.89 -0.80 5.53
CA GLN A 37 2.50 -0.40 5.75
C GLN A 37 1.51 -1.56 5.55
N SER A 38 1.79 -2.47 4.62
CA SER A 38 0.94 -3.66 4.43
C SER A 38 1.07 -4.62 5.61
N ALA A 39 2.29 -4.88 6.08
CA ALA A 39 2.53 -5.73 7.25
C ALA A 39 1.84 -5.18 8.51
N GLU A 40 1.89 -3.86 8.74
CA GLU A 40 1.21 -3.19 9.85
C GLU A 40 -0.32 -3.40 9.79
N ARG A 41 -0.92 -3.22 8.60
CA ARG A 41 -2.36 -3.46 8.40
C ARG A 41 -2.73 -4.93 8.60
N ASP A 42 -1.94 -5.87 8.09
CA ASP A 42 -2.19 -7.30 8.20
C ASP A 42 -2.20 -7.77 9.66
N ILE A 43 -1.31 -7.21 10.49
CA ILE A 43 -1.27 -7.47 11.93
C ILE A 43 -2.58 -7.02 12.60
N GLU A 44 -3.04 -5.79 12.33
CA GLU A 44 -4.25 -5.26 12.95
C GLU A 44 -5.53 -5.94 12.43
N VAL A 45 -5.58 -6.29 11.14
CA VAL A 45 -6.69 -7.07 10.57
C VAL A 45 -6.75 -8.46 11.21
N SER A 46 -5.61 -9.12 11.39
CA SER A 46 -5.55 -10.43 12.07
C SER A 46 -6.05 -10.33 13.51
N ARG A 47 -5.71 -9.25 14.23
CA ARG A 47 -6.22 -8.97 15.57
C ARG A 47 -7.73 -8.72 15.57
N LEU A 48 -8.23 -7.98 14.58
CA LEU A 48 -9.66 -7.72 14.43
C LEU A 48 -10.45 -9.00 14.22
N ILE A 49 -10.01 -9.85 13.28
CA ILE A 49 -10.63 -11.16 13.01
C ILE A 49 -10.72 -11.99 14.30
N ARG A 50 -9.62 -12.06 15.05
CA ARG A 50 -9.58 -12.78 16.33
C ARG A 50 -10.56 -12.21 17.36
N ASN A 51 -10.61 -10.88 17.51
CA ASN A 51 -11.48 -10.24 18.50
C ASN A 51 -12.96 -10.38 18.12
N VAL A 52 -13.29 -10.33 16.83
CA VAL A 52 -14.64 -10.59 16.33
C VAL A 52 -15.04 -12.05 16.55
N ASP A 53 -14.17 -13.01 16.23
CA ASP A 53 -14.44 -14.44 16.48
C ASP A 53 -14.74 -14.73 17.96
N ILE A 54 -13.97 -14.11 18.88
CA ILE A 54 -14.21 -14.21 20.33
C ILE A 54 -15.56 -13.60 20.72
N LEU A 55 -15.92 -12.44 20.14
CA LEU A 55 -17.18 -11.77 20.42
C LEU A 55 -18.39 -12.58 19.92
N VAL A 56 -18.31 -13.10 18.68
CA VAL A 56 -19.37 -13.92 18.06
C VAL A 56 -19.61 -15.19 18.87
N LYS A 57 -18.55 -15.92 19.24
CA LYS A 57 -18.66 -17.11 20.10
C LYS A 57 -19.29 -16.82 21.46
N GLN A 58 -19.14 -15.61 21.99
CA GLN A 58 -19.80 -15.21 23.24
C GLN A 58 -21.28 -14.84 23.04
N LEU A 59 -21.64 -14.26 21.90
CA LEU A 59 -23.02 -13.92 21.55
C LEU A 59 -23.88 -15.16 21.26
N GLU A 60 -23.29 -16.22 20.72
CA GLU A 60 -23.96 -17.53 20.56
C GLU A 60 -24.34 -18.17 21.92
N ILE A 61 -23.75 -17.70 23.02
CA ILE A 61 -23.97 -18.21 24.39
C ILE A 61 -24.93 -17.31 25.19
N GLU A 62 -24.98 -16.00 24.93
CA GLU A 62 -25.78 -15.01 25.67
C GLU A 62 -26.86 -14.36 24.77
N THR A 63 -28.15 -14.65 25.02
CA THR A 63 -29.27 -13.96 24.36
C THR A 63 -29.58 -12.63 25.08
N GLY A 64 -29.41 -11.49 24.40
CA GLY A 64 -29.70 -10.19 25.03
C GLY A 64 -29.71 -8.98 24.07
N THR A 65 -30.48 -7.96 24.48
CA THR A 65 -30.95 -6.77 23.74
C THR A 65 -29.96 -5.59 23.63
N GLU A 66 -28.67 -5.74 23.99
CA GLU A 66 -27.65 -4.68 23.87
C GLU A 66 -27.07 -4.51 22.43
N THR A 67 -27.62 -5.21 21.44
CA THR A 67 -26.98 -5.46 20.13
C THR A 67 -27.04 -4.29 19.14
N GLU A 68 -28.08 -3.45 19.19
CA GLU A 68 -28.35 -2.51 18.09
C GLU A 68 -27.37 -1.34 18.02
N SER A 69 -27.08 -0.67 19.15
CA SER A 69 -26.09 0.43 19.20
C SER A 69 -24.66 -0.06 18.91
N MET A 70 -24.35 -1.30 19.33
CA MET A 70 -23.07 -1.94 19.06
C MET A 70 -22.91 -2.23 17.56
N LEU A 71 -23.94 -2.77 16.91
CA LEU A 71 -23.94 -3.03 15.47
C LEU A 71 -23.84 -1.74 14.65
N PHE A 72 -24.54 -0.68 15.06
CA PHE A 72 -24.45 0.61 14.38
C PHE A 72 -23.02 1.17 14.39
N PHE A 73 -22.36 1.16 15.56
CA PHE A 73 -20.96 1.60 15.67
C PHE A 73 -20.02 0.76 14.79
N LEU A 74 -20.15 -0.57 14.85
CA LEU A 74 -19.31 -1.46 14.04
C LEU A 74 -19.50 -1.21 12.55
N ASN A 75 -20.74 -1.01 12.10
CA ASN A 75 -21.05 -0.77 10.70
C ASN A 75 -20.50 0.57 10.21
N ASP A 76 -20.63 1.64 11.00
CA ASP A 76 -20.04 2.94 10.68
C ASP A 76 -18.51 2.84 10.55
N ARG A 77 -17.86 2.18 11.51
CA ARG A 77 -16.40 2.06 11.53
C ARG A 77 -15.85 1.18 10.40
N VAL A 78 -16.53 0.08 10.09
CA VAL A 78 -16.18 -0.77 8.94
C VAL A 78 -16.38 -0.02 7.62
N THR A 79 -17.46 0.76 7.49
CA THR A 79 -17.69 1.59 6.30
C THR A 79 -16.56 2.60 6.11
N GLY A 80 -16.16 3.29 7.18
CA GLY A 80 -15.00 4.21 7.14
C GLY A 80 -13.69 3.53 6.72
N LEU A 81 -13.43 2.32 7.20
CA LEU A 81 -12.25 1.53 6.79
C LEU A 81 -12.30 1.11 5.31
N LEU A 82 -13.48 0.79 4.78
CA LEU A 82 -13.65 0.47 3.36
C LEU A 82 -13.37 1.68 2.48
N ASP A 83 -13.84 2.86 2.88
CA ASP A 83 -13.57 4.11 2.16
C ASP A 83 -12.08 4.48 2.19
N GLN A 84 -11.42 4.30 3.34
CA GLN A 84 -9.96 4.50 3.48
C GLN A 84 -9.16 3.51 2.61
N ASN A 85 -9.54 2.22 2.59
CA ASN A 85 -8.92 1.23 1.72
C ASN A 85 -9.07 1.60 0.24
N ARG A 86 -10.25 2.05 -0.18
CA ARG A 86 -10.47 2.52 -1.55
C ARG A 86 -9.60 3.74 -1.87
N ALA A 87 -9.44 4.67 -0.93
CA ALA A 87 -8.55 5.82 -1.11
C ALA A 87 -7.06 5.40 -1.22
N LEU A 88 -6.62 4.42 -0.42
CA LEU A 88 -5.27 3.85 -0.50
C LEU A 88 -5.03 3.19 -1.87
N GLU A 89 -5.97 2.40 -2.38
CA GLU A 89 -5.86 1.80 -3.71
C GLU A 89 -5.69 2.86 -4.81
N VAL A 90 -6.48 3.94 -4.74
CA VAL A 90 -6.38 5.06 -5.69
C VAL A 90 -5.00 5.73 -5.62
N LYS A 91 -4.50 6.03 -4.42
CA LYS A 91 -3.18 6.65 -4.21
C LYS A 91 -2.04 5.74 -4.70
N VAL A 92 -2.07 4.45 -4.36
CA VAL A 92 -1.08 3.46 -4.83
C VAL A 92 -1.08 3.34 -6.35
N LYS A 93 -2.26 3.30 -6.97
CA LYS A 93 -2.38 3.25 -8.43
C LYS A 93 -1.82 4.50 -9.10
N ALA A 94 -2.14 5.69 -8.56
CA ALA A 94 -1.61 6.95 -9.08
C ALA A 94 -0.08 7.02 -9.01
N VAL A 95 0.52 6.56 -7.89
CA VAL A 95 1.98 6.46 -7.74
C VAL A 95 2.58 5.48 -8.76
N ARG A 96 1.98 4.30 -8.92
CA ARG A 96 2.42 3.28 -9.89
C ARG A 96 2.43 3.85 -11.32
N ASP A 97 1.36 4.54 -11.71
CA ASP A 97 1.23 5.13 -13.04
C ASP A 97 2.25 6.27 -13.25
N ASN A 98 2.51 7.07 -12.22
CA ASN A 98 3.55 8.11 -12.26
C ASN A 98 4.94 7.51 -12.49
N ILE A 99 5.32 6.49 -11.70
CA ILE A 99 6.61 5.78 -11.84
C ILE A 99 6.74 5.20 -13.25
N LYS A 100 5.70 4.51 -13.75
CA LYS A 100 5.69 3.94 -15.10
C LYS A 100 5.90 5.01 -16.18
N ASN A 101 5.28 6.17 -16.04
CA ASN A 101 5.45 7.28 -16.99
C ASN A 101 6.86 7.88 -16.92
N ARG A 102 7.42 8.07 -15.72
CA ARG A 102 8.80 8.54 -15.54
C ARG A 102 9.82 7.56 -16.12
N MET A 103 9.64 6.26 -15.92
CA MET A 103 10.49 5.23 -16.52
C MET A 103 10.43 5.26 -18.05
N LYS A 104 9.25 5.45 -18.65
CA LYS A 104 9.12 5.62 -20.11
C LYS A 104 9.85 6.87 -20.60
N GLN A 105 9.76 7.98 -19.88
CA GLN A 105 10.49 9.21 -20.24
C GLN A 105 12.00 9.02 -20.15
N LEU A 106 12.49 8.37 -19.08
CA LEU A 106 13.91 8.03 -18.93
C LEU A 106 14.39 7.12 -20.07
N SER A 107 13.63 6.08 -20.42
CA SER A 107 13.95 5.19 -21.54
C SER A 107 13.99 5.92 -22.90
N LYS A 108 13.11 6.90 -23.11
CA LYS A 108 13.18 7.77 -24.29
C LYS A 108 14.43 8.66 -24.26
N GLY A 109 14.74 9.26 -23.12
CA GLY A 109 15.94 10.08 -22.94
C GLY A 109 17.23 9.30 -23.19
N THR A 110 17.34 8.08 -22.65
CA THR A 110 18.50 7.20 -22.90
C THR A 110 18.60 6.78 -24.35
N SER A 111 17.47 6.49 -25.02
CA SER A 111 17.43 6.20 -26.45
C SER A 111 17.91 7.39 -27.30
N VAL A 112 17.46 8.61 -26.97
CA VAL A 112 17.88 9.84 -27.64
C VAL A 112 19.38 10.09 -27.44
N ILE A 113 19.90 10.01 -26.20
CA ILE A 113 21.35 10.12 -25.93
C ILE A 113 22.14 9.03 -26.67
N GLY A 114 21.61 7.81 -26.72
CA GLY A 114 22.19 6.70 -27.48
C GLY A 114 22.25 6.99 -28.98
N SER A 115 21.24 7.65 -29.54
CA SER A 115 21.25 8.06 -30.96
C SER A 115 22.23 9.20 -31.26
N TYR A 116 22.61 10.00 -30.26
CA TYR A 116 23.67 11.01 -30.37
C TYR A 116 25.08 10.43 -30.21
N ARG A 117 25.25 9.16 -29.79
CA ARG A 117 26.55 8.47 -29.91
C ARG A 117 26.84 8.27 -31.39
N SER A 118 27.57 9.22 -31.94
CA SER A 118 28.02 9.35 -33.32
C SER A 118 28.41 8.02 -33.94
N SER A 119 27.88 7.76 -35.14
CA SER A 119 28.30 6.73 -36.11
C SER A 119 29.82 6.72 -36.36
N ALA A 120 30.53 7.80 -35.98
CA ALA A 120 31.98 7.90 -35.98
C ALA A 120 32.68 6.90 -35.03
N ALA A 121 32.06 6.48 -33.93
CA ALA A 121 32.64 5.51 -33.00
C ALA A 121 32.56 4.06 -33.53
N ALA A 122 31.64 3.78 -34.46
CA ALA A 122 31.51 2.46 -35.10
C ALA A 122 32.51 2.26 -36.27
N ALA A 123 33.16 3.34 -36.73
CA ALA A 123 34.08 3.31 -37.87
C ALA A 123 35.57 3.19 -37.50
N TYR A 124 35.92 3.21 -36.21
CA TYR A 124 37.32 3.11 -35.76
C TYR A 124 37.65 1.70 -35.27
N THR A 125 37.79 0.76 -36.21
CA THR A 125 38.59 -0.45 -35.99
C THR A 125 40.01 -0.16 -36.48
N PRO A 126 41.01 0.01 -35.59
CA PRO A 126 42.39 0.19 -36.04
C PRO A 126 42.83 -1.09 -36.75
N LYS A 127 43.12 -1.02 -38.06
CA LYS A 127 43.75 -2.12 -38.79
C LYS A 127 45.17 -2.29 -38.24
N VAL A 128 45.39 -3.36 -37.47
CA VAL A 128 46.71 -3.81 -37.06
C VAL A 128 47.42 -4.36 -38.29
N ILE A 129 48.43 -3.65 -38.79
CA ILE A 129 49.37 -4.17 -39.79
C ILE A 129 50.52 -4.79 -39.01
N SER A 130 50.61 -6.11 -39.00
CA SER A 130 51.80 -6.80 -38.47
C SER A 130 52.95 -6.62 -39.45
N ILE A 131 53.96 -5.84 -39.05
CA ILE A 131 55.25 -5.80 -39.75
C ILE A 131 56.11 -6.89 -39.13
N THR A 132 56.42 -7.93 -39.91
CA THR A 132 57.38 -8.97 -39.54
C THR A 132 58.74 -8.60 -40.13
N ASN A 133 59.78 -8.56 -39.30
CA ASN A 133 61.18 -8.36 -39.73
C ASN A 133 61.77 -9.62 -40.39
#